data_AF-A0A2E9A9N2-F1
#
_entry.id   AF-A0A2E9A9N2-F1
#
_cell.length_a   1.000
_cell.length_b   1.000
_cell.length_c   1.000
_cell.angle_alpha   90.00
_cell.angle_beta   90.00
_cell.angle_gamma   90.00
#
_symmetry.space_group_name_H-M   'P 1'
#
loop_
_entity.id
_entity.type
_entity.pdbx_description
1 polymer ?
#
loop_
_entity_poly.entity_id
_entity_poly.type
_entity_poly.pdbx_seq_one_letter_code
_entity_poly.pdbx_strand_id
1 'polypeptide(L)' 'MLQFLIALGNEYSISLFHYRNHGAAFGRILVGMQVPEGKRANLRRALNRSGYRFWEETDNPAYREYLGPAERT' A
#
# COMPACT_ATOMS: atom_id res chain seq x y z
N MET A 1 9.07 -6.23 -6.84
CA MET A 1 7.88 -5.45 -7.26
C MET A 1 6.77 -6.34 -7.82
N LEU A 2 6.98 -7.08 -8.91
CA LEU A 2 5.91 -7.92 -9.50
C LEU A 2 5.33 -8.94 -8.51
N GLN A 3 6.18 -9.58 -7.71
CA GLN A 3 5.77 -10.52 -6.66
C GLN A 3 4.89 -9.88 -5.56
N PHE A 4 5.05 -8.58 -5.27
CA PHE A 4 4.21 -7.85 -4.32
C PHE A 4 2.80 -7.65 -4.86
N LEU A 5 2.68 -7.25 -6.15
CA LEU A 5 1.39 -7.09 -6.81
C LEU A 5 0.67 -8.44 -6.97
N ILE A 6 1.40 -9.50 -7.28
CA ILE A 6 0.85 -10.86 -7.35
C ILE A 6 0.32 -11.33 -5.98
N ALA A 7 1.05 -11.03 -4.89
CA ALA A 7 0.63 -11.42 -3.54
C ALA A 7 -0.65 -10.72 -3.06
N LEU A 8 -0.98 -9.55 -3.60
CA LEU A 8 -2.21 -8.82 -3.30
C LEU A 8 -3.42 -9.38 -4.05
N GLY A 9 -3.22 -10.03 -5.19
CA GLY A 9 -4.28 -10.59 -6.02
C GLY A 9 -5.18 -9.50 -6.64
N ASN A 10 -6.27 -9.94 -7.28
CA ASN A 10 -7.23 -9.04 -7.96
C ASN A 10 -8.37 -8.57 -7.04
N GLU A 11 -8.34 -8.90 -5.74
CA GLU A 11 -9.39 -8.54 -4.78
C GLU A 11 -9.34 -7.08 -4.32
N TYR A 12 -8.22 -6.38 -4.54
CA TYR A 12 -8.00 -5.01 -4.07
C TYR A 12 -7.59 -4.09 -5.21
N SER A 13 -8.23 -2.93 -5.31
CA SER A 13 -7.87 -1.90 -6.29
C SER A 13 -6.76 -0.99 -5.73
N ILE A 14 -5.82 -0.60 -6.57
CA ILE A 14 -4.74 0.33 -6.20
C ILE A 14 -5.19 1.76 -6.55
N SER A 15 -5.22 2.64 -5.54
CA SER A 15 -5.57 4.07 -5.70
C SER A 15 -4.36 5.00 -5.72
N LEU A 16 -3.23 4.56 -5.18
CA LEU A 16 -1.96 5.29 -5.18
C LEU A 16 -0.82 4.30 -5.37
N PHE A 17 0.15 4.62 -6.22
CA PHE A 17 1.36 3.83 -6.38
C PHE A 17 2.56 4.76 -6.53
N HIS A 18 3.45 4.75 -5.55
CA HIS A 18 4.71 5.48 -5.59
C HIS A 18 5.87 4.53 -5.36
N TYR A 19 6.86 4.56 -6.24
CA TYR A 19 8.04 3.71 -6.16
C TYR A 19 9.30 4.56 -6.23
N ARG A 20 10.24 4.31 -5.32
CA ARG A 20 11.54 4.96 -5.32
C ARG A 20 12.64 3.91 -5.27
N ASN A 21 13.50 3.92 -6.28
CA ASN A 21 14.77 3.19 -6.26
C ASN A 21 15.84 4.03 -5.60
N HIS A 22 16.48 3.50 -4.56
CA HIS A 22 17.73 4.03 -4.03
C HIS A 22 18.85 3.18 -4.62
N GLY A 23 19.72 3.81 -5.43
CA GLY A 23 20.71 3.14 -6.27
C GLY A 23 21.35 1.90 -5.64
N ALA A 24 21.19 0.78 -6.35
CA ALA A 24 21.91 -0.50 -6.24
C ALA A 24 21.48 -1.59 -5.26
N ALA A 25 20.46 -1.48 -4.39
CA ALA A 25 20.01 -2.70 -3.66
C ALA A 25 18.57 -2.73 -3.12
N PHE A 26 17.91 -1.59 -2.87
CA PHE A 26 16.60 -1.60 -2.20
C PHE A 26 15.66 -0.54 -2.78
N GLY A 27 14.54 -1.01 -3.33
CA GLY A 27 13.42 -0.17 -3.72
C GLY A 27 12.35 -0.14 -2.62
N ARG A 28 11.74 1.03 -2.40
CA ARG A 28 10.57 1.17 -1.52
C ARG A 28 9.34 1.51 -2.33
N ILE A 29 8.22 0.94 -1.94
CA ILE A 29 6.90 1.18 -2.53
C ILE A 29 5.99 1.75 -1.45
N LEU A 30 5.32 2.85 -1.76
CA LEU A 30 4.14 3.33 -1.04
C LEU A 30 2.93 3.00 -1.92
N VAL A 31 1.94 2.32 -1.35
CA VAL A 31 0.72 1.96 -2.07
C VAL A 31 -0.51 2.39 -1.28
N GLY A 32 -1.47 3.01 -1.95
CA GLY A 32 -2.82 3.21 -1.46
C GLY A 32 -3.72 2.12 -2.06
N MET A 33 -4.53 1.48 -1.23
CA MET A 33 -5.43 0.42 -1.65
C MET A 33 -6.87 0.74 -1.23
N GLN A 34 -7.80 0.54 -2.16
CA GLN A 34 -9.22 0.49 -1.85
C GLN A 34 -9.55 -0.94 -1.41
N VAL A 35 -9.92 -1.06 -0.14
CA VAL A 35 -10.21 -2.35 0.49
C VAL A 35 -11.71 -2.40 0.80
N PRO A 36 -12.44 -3.41 0.32
CA PRO A 36 -13.84 -3.59 0.67
C PRO A 36 -14.02 -3.67 2.20
N GLU A 37 -15.19 -3.24 2.67
CA GLU A 37 -15.52 -3.29 4.09
C GLU A 37 -15.36 -4.71 4.65
N GLY A 38 -14.82 -4.83 5.87
CA GLY A 38 -14.54 -6.11 6.52
C GLY A 38 -13.33 -6.88 5.96
N LYS A 39 -12.72 -6.49 4.84
CA LYS A 39 -11.60 -7.23 4.23
C LYS A 39 -10.20 -6.79 4.68
N ARG A 40 -10.07 -5.71 5.47
CA ARG A 40 -8.76 -5.22 5.97
C ARG A 40 -7.95 -6.31 6.70
N ALA A 41 -8.62 -7.17 7.47
CA ALA A 41 -7.95 -8.29 8.16
C ALA A 41 -7.39 -9.34 7.19
N ASN A 42 -8.09 -9.62 6.08
CA ASN A 42 -7.62 -10.54 5.03
C ASN A 42 -6.40 -9.98 4.32
N LEU A 43 -6.44 -8.70 3.96
CA LEU A 43 -5.32 -8.00 3.35
C LEU A 43 -4.07 -8.06 4.25
N ARG A 44 -4.21 -7.74 5.54
CA ARG A 44 -3.09 -7.78 6.48
C ARG A 44 -2.49 -9.18 6.61
N ARG A 45 -3.33 -10.23 6.61
CA ARG A 45 -2.86 -11.62 6.56
C ARG A 45 -2.09 -11.94 5.27
N ALA A 46 -2.55 -11.47 4.12
CA ALA A 46 -1.86 -11.67 2.83
C ALA A 46 -0.48 -10.97 2.81
N LEU A 47 -0.42 -9.72 3.25
CA LEU A 47 0.81 -8.95 3.36
C LEU A 47 1.83 -9.62 4.29
N ASN A 48 1.39 -10.11 5.47
CA ASN A 48 2.27 -10.84 6.39
C ASN A 48 2.85 -12.12 5.78
N ARG A 49 2.09 -12.85 4.94
CA ARG A 49 2.57 -14.05 4.25
C ARG A 49 3.55 -13.76 3.11
N SER A 50 3.54 -12.54 2.57
CA SER A 50 4.39 -12.17 1.43
C SER A 50 5.88 -12.10 1.76
N GLY A 51 6.23 -12.04 3.05
CA GLY A 51 7.62 -11.90 3.52
C GLY A 51 8.22 -10.51 3.31
N TYR A 52 7.49 -9.57 2.69
CA TYR A 52 7.90 -8.18 2.60
C TYR A 52 7.67 -7.45 3.93
N ARG A 53 8.64 -6.63 4.34
CA ARG A 53 8.42 -5.67 5.44
C ARG A 53 7.48 -4.57 4.95
N PHE A 54 6.49 -4.24 5.75
CA PHE A 54 5.54 -3.17 5.48
C PHE A 54 5.14 -2.47 6.78
N TRP A 55 4.59 -1.26 6.64
CA TRP A 55 4.06 -0.44 7.73
C TRP A 55 2.74 0.18 7.27
N GLU A 56 1.78 0.35 8.17
CA GLU A 56 0.51 1.03 7.86
C GLU A 56 0.71 2.54 8.00
N GLU A 57 0.59 3.26 6.88
CA GLU A 57 0.77 4.72 6.81
C GLU A 57 -0.57 5.46 6.71
N THR A 58 -1.70 4.78 6.92
CA THR A 58 -3.06 5.34 6.77
C THR A 58 -3.30 6.57 7.66
N ASP A 59 -2.69 6.57 8.84
CA ASP A 59 -2.83 7.66 9.82
C ASP A 59 -1.63 8.62 9.85
N ASN A 60 -0.71 8.50 8.89
CA ASN A 60 0.42 9.40 8.78
C ASN A 60 -0.08 10.82 8.40
N PRO A 61 0.22 11.86 9.21
CA PRO A 61 -0.20 13.23 8.92
C PRO A 61 0.26 13.72 7.54
N ALA A 62 1.50 13.39 7.15
CA ALA A 62 2.03 13.77 5.84
C ALA A 62 1.29 13.05 4.69
N TYR A 63 0.83 11.81 4.90
CA TYR A 63 -0.04 11.16 3.93
C TYR A 63 -1.36 11.94 3.78
N ARG A 64 -2.03 12.25 4.89
CA ARG A 64 -3.33 12.93 4.88
C ARG A 64 -3.26 14.34 4.28
N GLU A 65 -2.21 15.10 4.58
CA GLU A 65 -2.06 16.48 4.12
C GLU A 65 -1.65 16.61 2.64
N TYR A 66 -0.83 15.69 2.13
CA TYR A 66 -0.22 15.85 0.79
C TYR A 66 -0.70 14.85 -0.26
N LEU A 67 -1.15 13.66 0.15
CA LEU A 67 -1.47 12.53 -0.75
C LEU A 67 -2.85 11.90 -0.47
N GLY A 68 -3.51 12.31 0.60
CA GLY A 68 -4.85 11.89 0.97
C GLY A 68 -5.89 12.40 -0.02
N PRO A 69 -7.11 11.84 0.01
CA PRO A 69 -8.20 12.42 -0.76
C PRO A 69 -8.33 13.90 -0.39
N ALA A 70 -8.27 14.78 -1.40
CA ALA A 70 -8.51 16.20 -1.20
C ALA A 70 -9.84 16.35 -0.45
N GLU A 71 -9.83 16.99 0.71
CA GLU A 71 -11.06 17.33 1.42
C GLU A 71 -11.96 18.09 0.44
N ARG A 72 -13.02 17.43 -0.01
CA ARG A 72 -14.06 18.07 -0.80
C ARG A 72 -14.88 18.89 0.18
N THR A 73 -14.49 20.16 0.33
CA THR A 73 -15.34 21.21 0.91
C THR A 73 -16.64 21.33 0.13
#